data_AF-A0A8T4RD72-F1
#
_entry.id   AF-A0A8T4RD72-F1
#
_cell.length_a   1.000
_cell.length_b   1.000
_cell.length_c   1.000
_cell.angle_alpha   90.00
_cell.angle_beta   90.00
_cell.angle_gamma   90.00
#
_symmetry.space_group_name_H-M   'P 1'
#
loop_
_entity.id
_entity.type
_entity.pdbx_description
1 polymer ?
#
loop_
_entity_poly.entity_id
_entity_poly.type
_entity_poly.pdbx_seq_one_letter_code
_entity_poly.pdbx_strand_id
1 'polypeptide(L)' 'MVIFSKHALEKIDAYGLERTEVEKTIREGMKWKEEKEEKWHARMAGIECVFIKQENQLFIITVYLESGKN' A
#
# COMPACT_ATOMS: atom_id res chain seq x y z
N MET A 1 -10.40 -6.17 -7.30
CA MET A 1 -10.44 -4.70 -7.55
C MET A 1 -9.62 -3.98 -6.48
N VAL A 2 -8.89 -2.93 -6.82
CA VAL A 2 -8.12 -2.13 -5.83
C VAL A 2 -8.86 -0.82 -5.60
N ILE A 3 -9.16 -0.51 -4.34
CA ILE A 3 -9.81 0.73 -3.90
C ILE A 3 -8.86 1.47 -2.99
N PHE A 4 -8.70 2.77 -3.21
CA PHE A 4 -7.85 3.63 -2.40
C PHE A 4 -8.69 4.44 -1.42
N SER A 5 -8.30 4.46 -0.15
CA SER A 5 -8.85 5.43 0.80
C SER A 5 -8.48 6.86 0.37
N LYS A 6 -9.23 7.86 0.85
CA LYS A 6 -8.87 9.27 0.65
C LYS A 6 -7.44 9.56 1.13
N HIS A 7 -7.06 9.00 2.28
CA HIS A 7 -5.72 9.19 2.85
C HIS A 7 -4.62 8.57 1.99
N ALA A 8 -4.87 7.39 1.42
CA ALA A 8 -3.93 6.76 0.49
C ALA A 8 -3.75 7.60 -0.78
N LEU A 9 -4.84 8.17 -1.34
CA LEU A 9 -4.77 9.04 -2.51
C LEU A 9 -3.95 10.30 -2.24
N GLU A 10 -4.15 10.95 -1.07
CA GLU A 10 -3.37 12.12 -0.66
C GLU A 10 -1.87 11.79 -0.53
N LYS A 11 -1.53 10.60 0.00
CA LYS A 11 -0.15 10.14 0.12
C LYS A 11 0.49 9.85 -1.23
N ILE A 12 -0.23 9.18 -2.12
CA ILE A 12 0.23 8.87 -3.48
C ILE A 12 0.57 10.16 -4.22
N ASP A 13 -0.33 11.16 -4.18
CA ASP A 13 -0.13 12.47 -4.80
C ASP A 13 1.07 13.21 -4.17
N ALA A 14 1.14 13.28 -2.84
CA ALA A 14 2.23 13.94 -2.12
C ALA A 14 3.61 13.28 -2.38
N TYR A 15 3.63 11.99 -2.69
CA TYR A 15 4.84 11.23 -2.99
C TYR A 15 5.18 11.20 -4.49
N GLY A 16 4.32 11.76 -5.35
CA GLY A 16 4.51 11.71 -6.80
C GLY A 16 4.47 10.28 -7.35
N LEU A 17 3.77 9.36 -6.68
CA LEU A 17 3.64 7.97 -7.09
C LEU A 17 2.48 7.81 -8.07
N GLU A 18 2.60 6.87 -8.99
CA GLU A 18 1.48 6.41 -9.79
C GLU A 18 0.69 5.31 -9.05
N ARG A 19 -0.63 5.27 -9.27
CA ARG A 19 -1.49 4.20 -8.71
C ARG A 19 -1.03 2.81 -9.16
N THR A 20 -0.51 2.72 -10.38
CA THR A 20 0.06 1.50 -10.99
C THR A 20 1.25 0.96 -10.19
N GLU A 21 2.09 1.83 -9.62
CA GLU A 21 3.23 1.43 -8.77
C GLU A 21 2.76 0.85 -7.44
N VAL A 22 1.71 1.44 -6.85
CA VAL A 22 1.07 0.90 -5.64
C VAL A 22 0.42 -0.45 -5.92
N GLU A 23 -0.34 -0.56 -7.02
CA GLU A 23 -0.92 -1.84 -7.44
C GLU A 23 0.14 -2.90 -7.67
N LYS A 24 1.26 -2.55 -8.32
CA LYS A 24 2.38 -3.44 -8.54
C LYS A 24 3.00 -3.88 -7.22
N THR A 25 3.19 -2.97 -6.28
CA THR A 25 3.68 -3.26 -4.92
C THR A 25 2.79 -4.27 -4.21
N ILE A 26 1.47 -4.11 -4.31
CA ILE A 26 0.51 -5.04 -3.72
C ILE A 26 0.51 -6.39 -4.44
N ARG A 27 0.75 -6.45 -5.74
CA ARG A 27 0.76 -7.73 -6.48
C ARG A 27 2.07 -8.49 -6.28
N GLU A 28 3.20 -7.82 -6.42
CA GLU A 28 4.52 -8.44 -6.54
C GLU A 28 5.38 -8.29 -5.28
N GLY A 29 5.08 -7.31 -4.43
CA GLY A 29 5.87 -7.03 -3.23
C GLY A 29 5.82 -8.13 -2.19
N MET A 30 6.81 -8.11 -1.29
CA MET A 30 6.86 -8.97 -0.11
C MET A 30 5.69 -8.60 0.82
N LYS A 31 4.92 -9.60 1.25
CA LYS A 31 3.70 -9.41 2.03
C LYS A 31 3.81 -10.03 3.41
N TRP A 32 3.28 -9.32 4.40
CA TRP A 32 3.04 -9.87 5.73
C TRP A 32 1.71 -9.36 6.27
N LYS A 33 1.13 -10.11 7.21
CA LYS A 33 -0.09 -9.72 7.90
C LYS A 33 0.30 -9.21 9.28
N GLU A 34 -0.29 -8.10 9.71
CA GLU A 34 -0.21 -7.68 11.10
C GLU A 34 -1.11 -8.61 11.93
N GLU A 35 -0.60 -9.38 12.88
CA GLU A 35 -1.41 -10.46 13.49
C GLU A 35 -2.59 -9.94 14.34
N LYS A 36 -2.46 -8.73 14.89
CA LYS A 36 -3.44 -8.12 15.80
C LYS A 36 -4.52 -7.31 15.10
N GLU A 37 -4.31 -6.96 13.84
CA GLU A 37 -5.21 -6.14 13.05
C GLU A 37 -5.47 -6.86 11.73
N GLU A 38 -6.66 -6.78 11.12
CA GLU A 38 -6.91 -7.46 9.83
C GLU A 38 -6.22 -6.77 8.63
N LYS A 39 -5.06 -6.16 8.88
CA LYS A 39 -4.24 -5.40 7.95
C LYS A 39 -3.13 -6.25 7.38
N TRP A 40 -2.88 -5.99 6.11
CA TRP A 40 -1.80 -6.55 5.33
C TRP A 40 -0.87 -5.42 4.93
N HIS A 41 0.41 -5.74 4.90
CA HIS A 41 1.45 -4.89 4.38
C HIS A 41 2.01 -5.55 3.12
N ALA A 42 2.31 -4.74 2.11
CA ALA A 42 3.08 -5.14 0.95
C ALA A 42 4.21 -4.14 0.73
N ARG A 43 5.43 -4.61 0.52
CA ARG A 43 6.59 -3.73 0.29
C ARG A 43 7.37 -4.12 -0.97
N MET A 44 7.73 -3.13 -1.76
CA MET A 44 8.53 -3.26 -2.97
C MET A 44 9.16 -1.93 -3.34
N ALA A 45 10.43 -1.92 -3.74
CA ALA A 45 11.11 -0.73 -4.28
C ALA A 45 10.97 0.55 -3.42
N GLY A 46 11.06 0.41 -2.09
CA GLY A 46 10.94 1.54 -1.16
C GLY A 46 9.51 2.04 -0.92
N ILE A 47 8.49 1.41 -1.52
CA ILE A 47 7.08 1.68 -1.28
C ILE A 47 6.54 0.60 -0.36
N GLU A 48 5.84 1.01 0.70
CA GLU A 48 5.04 0.13 1.54
C GLU A 48 3.57 0.51 1.47
N CYS A 49 2.71 -0.47 1.24
CA CYS A 49 1.26 -0.31 1.15
C CYS A 49 0.59 -1.08 2.28
N VAL A 50 -0.28 -0.41 3.03
CA VAL A 50 -1.11 -1.05 4.06
C VAL A 50 -2.52 -1.18 3.53
N PHE A 51 -3.08 -2.38 3.58
CA PHE A 51 -4.37 -2.69 3.00
C PHE A 51 -5.14 -3.77 3.75
N ILE A 52 -6.45 -3.82 3.54
CA ILE A 52 -7.31 -4.90 4.02
C ILE A 52 -7.79 -5.72 2.83
N LYS A 53 -7.85 -7.04 3.00
CA LYS A 53 -8.48 -7.96 2.04
C LYS A 53 -9.95 -8.11 2.41
N GLN A 54 -10.84 -7.71 1.52
CA GLN A 54 -12.27 -8.02 1.57
C GLN A 54 -12.60 -8.96 0.41
N GLU A 55 -13.71 -9.72 0.50
CA GLU A 55 -14.00 -10.90 -0.34
C GLU A 55 -13.58 -10.78 -1.82
N ASN A 56 -13.80 -9.64 -2.48
CA ASN A 56 -13.43 -9.40 -3.88
C ASN A 56 -12.58 -8.12 -4.11
N GLN A 57 -12.11 -7.47 -3.05
CA GLN A 57 -11.42 -6.18 -3.15
C GLN A 57 -10.28 -6.00 -2.16
N LEU A 58 -9.28 -5.24 -2.59
CA LEU A 58 -8.17 -4.79 -1.76
C LEU A 58 -8.41 -3.31 -1.45
N PHE A 59 -8.61 -2.99 -0.18
CA PHE A 59 -8.82 -1.62 0.27
C PHE A 59 -7.52 -1.06 0.84
N ILE A 60 -6.92 -0.10 0.14
CA ILE A 60 -5.64 0.50 0.48
C ILE A 60 -5.88 1.60 1.50
N ILE A 61 -5.39 1.39 2.71
CA ILE A 61 -5.54 2.32 3.83
C ILE A 61 -4.57 3.48 3.67
N THR A 62 -3.30 3.17 3.42
CA THR A 62 -2.23 4.17 3.32
C THR A 62 -1.01 3.62 2.57
N VAL A 63 -0.12 4.53 2.19
CA VAL A 63 1.16 4.26 1.53
C VAL A 63 2.26 4.99 2.30
N TYR A 64 3.42 4.36 2.43
CA TYR A 64 4.63 4.94 2.99
C TYR A 64 5.77 4.83 1.97
N LEU A 65 6.64 5.84 1.97
CA LEU A 65 7.97 5.73 1.37
C LEU A 65 8.96 5.39 2.47
N GLU A 66 9.84 4.42 2.25
CA GLU A 66 11.06 4.31 3.03
C GLU A 66 11.91 5.55 2.72
N SER A 67 11.82 6.56 3.58
CA SER A 67 12.83 7.62 3.62
C SER A 67 14.16 6.93 3.88
N GLY A 68 15.00 6.83 2.85
CA GLY A 68 16.41 6.57 3.04
C GLY A 68 16.90 7.52 4.12
N LYS A 69 17.53 6.98 5.17
CA LYS A 69 18.40 7.77 6.02
C LYS A 69 19.46 8.36 5.09
N ASN A 70 19.28 9.59 4.65
CA ASN A 70 20.36 10.46 4.17
C ASN A 70 20.84 11.29 5.35
#